data_AF-A0AAE0DHY8-F1
#
_entry.id   AF-A0AAE0DHY8-F1
#
_cell.length_a   1.000
_cell.length_b   1.000
_cell.length_c   1.000
_cell.angle_alpha   90.00
_cell.angle_beta   90.00
_cell.angle_gamma   90.00
#
_symmetry.space_group_name_H-M   'P 1'
#
loop_
_entity.id
_entity.type
_entity.pdbx_description
1 polymer ?
#
loop_
_entity_poly.entity_id
_entity_poly.type
_entity_poly.pdbx_seq_one_letter_code
_entity_poly.pdbx_strand_id
1 'polypeptide(L)'
;MLAEDAEGDEKVMATASAKPYTSHKAAANGERSESLFKRQPGTDRELEKYKALPKWEVLVMVVDPELQGRGIAGQLMGMTVEEIKRRCVTDPKGKESGKVMLMLSSMQELNETYYAKRGWTTTGVRRFQPGTMGSRDGFGVVEMMKIVDLQEMRFL
;
A
#
# COMPACT_ATOMS: atom_id res chain seq x y z
N MET A 1 44.05 8.82 -27.38
CA MET A 1 42.64 9.29 -27.36
C MET A 1 41.87 8.12 -26.77
N LEU A 2 41.70 8.13 -25.44
CA LEU A 2 41.02 7.05 -24.72
C LEU A 2 39.53 7.21 -24.98
N ALA A 3 38.88 6.13 -25.40
CA ALA A 3 37.43 6.06 -25.42
C ALA A 3 36.95 6.25 -23.99
N GLU A 4 36.25 7.34 -23.71
CA GLU A 4 35.50 7.47 -22.47
C GLU A 4 34.38 6.43 -22.53
N ASP A 5 34.51 5.42 -21.67
CA ASP A 5 33.47 4.45 -21.41
C ASP A 5 32.20 5.21 -21.04
N ALA A 6 31.20 5.17 -21.92
CA ALA A 6 29.85 5.62 -21.61
C ALA A 6 29.23 4.61 -20.64
N GLU A 7 29.65 4.68 -19.38
CA GLU A 7 28.96 4.05 -18.26
C GLU A 7 27.64 4.83 -18.12
N GLY A 8 26.61 4.35 -18.83
CA GLY A 8 25.28 4.93 -18.80
C GLY A 8 24.77 4.90 -17.36
N ASP A 9 24.64 6.07 -16.76
CA ASP A 9 24.19 6.23 -15.38
C ASP A 9 22.72 5.74 -15.30
N GLU A 10 22.53 4.47 -14.93
CA GLU A 10 21.20 3.87 -14.79
C GLU A 10 20.46 4.52 -13.62
N LYS A 11 19.78 5.64 -13.90
CA LYS A 11 18.97 6.35 -12.91
C LYS A 11 17.67 5.59 -12.65
N VAL A 12 17.43 5.23 -11.39
CA VAL A 12 16.14 4.66 -10.96
C VAL A 12 15.04 5.72 -11.05
N MET A 13 14.11 5.54 -11.98
CA MET A 13 13.06 6.52 -12.27
C MET A 13 11.78 6.32 -11.45
N ALA A 14 11.55 5.11 -10.94
CA ALA A 14 10.39 4.80 -10.11
C ALA A 14 10.61 3.50 -9.33
N THR A 15 9.90 3.34 -8.20
CA THR A 15 9.98 2.14 -7.38
C THR A 15 8.66 1.88 -6.66
N ALA A 16 8.38 0.59 -6.43
CA ALA A 16 7.31 0.14 -5.56
C ALA A 16 7.81 -1.02 -4.68
N SER A 17 7.34 -1.07 -3.44
CA SER A 17 7.67 -2.16 -2.53
C SER A 17 6.47 -2.59 -1.70
N ALA A 18 6.44 -3.88 -1.39
CA ALA A 18 5.41 -4.48 -0.55
C ALA A 18 5.99 -5.62 0.29
N LYS A 19 5.37 -5.90 1.43
CA LYS A 19 5.73 -7.00 2.31
C LYS A 19 4.47 -7.69 2.87
N PRO A 20 4.55 -8.96 3.32
CA PRO A 20 3.51 -9.55 4.14
C PRO A 20 3.22 -8.66 5.35
N TYR A 21 1.95 -8.38 5.60
CA TYR A 21 1.55 -7.58 6.74
C TYR A 21 1.64 -8.43 8.01
N THR A 22 2.59 -8.09 8.86
CA THR A 22 2.64 -8.59 10.22
C THR A 22 1.77 -7.66 11.06
N SER A 23 0.60 -8.14 11.48
CA SER A 23 -0.12 -7.42 12.53
C SER A 23 0.83 -7.30 13.72
N HIS A 24 0.99 -6.11 14.29
CA HIS A 24 1.59 -5.93 15.60
C HIS A 24 0.70 -6.62 16.66
N LYS A 25 0.69 -7.94 16.67
CA LYS A 25 0.13 -8.74 17.75
C LYS A 25 1.26 -8.95 18.74
N ALA A 26 1.05 -8.36 19.91
CA ALA A 26 1.83 -8.47 21.13
C ALA A 26 3.20 -7.75 21.11
N ALA A 27 3.19 -6.48 21.51
CA ALA A 27 4.06 -6.17 22.64
C ALA A 27 3.72 -7.21 23.72
N ALA A 28 4.73 -7.88 24.27
CA ALA A 28 4.61 -9.08 25.11
C ALA A 28 3.78 -8.92 26.42
N ASN A 29 3.02 -7.84 26.57
CA ASN A 29 2.31 -7.43 27.78
C ASN A 29 0.78 -7.31 27.62
N GLY A 30 0.17 -7.82 26.55
CA GLY A 30 -1.29 -7.87 26.44
C GLY A 30 -2.00 -6.52 26.26
N GLU A 31 -1.25 -5.43 26.03
CA GLU A 31 -1.84 -4.17 25.61
C GLU A 31 -2.39 -4.33 24.19
N ARG A 32 -3.70 -4.11 24.04
CA ARG A 32 -4.31 -3.87 22.74
C ARG A 32 -3.50 -2.75 22.07
N SER A 33 -2.81 -3.07 20.98
CA SER A 33 -2.28 -2.05 20.09
C SER A 33 -3.48 -1.29 19.53
N GLU A 34 -3.84 -0.18 20.19
CA GLU A 34 -4.86 0.72 19.69
C GLU A 34 -4.34 1.30 18.37
N SER A 35 -5.15 1.17 17.32
CA SER A 35 -4.81 1.77 16.03
C SER A 35 -4.58 3.27 16.24
N LEU A 36 -3.45 3.78 15.73
CA LEU A 36 -3.13 5.20 15.77
C LEU A 36 -4.10 6.04 14.89
N PHE A 37 -5.01 5.38 14.17
CA PHE A 37 -5.96 5.97 13.26
C PHE A 37 -7.36 5.96 13.87
N LYS A 38 -8.07 7.08 13.72
CA LYS A 38 -9.50 7.11 13.97
C LYS A 38 -10.19 6.28 12.89
N ARG A 39 -10.81 5.17 13.29
CA ARG A 39 -11.55 4.29 12.39
C ARG A 39 -12.71 5.02 11.72
N GLN A 40 -12.96 4.73 10.45
CA GLN A 40 -14.15 5.22 9.79
C GLN A 40 -15.38 4.40 10.25
N PRO A 41 -16.58 5.01 10.33
CA PRO A 41 -17.79 4.28 10.70
C PRO A 41 -18.02 3.07 9.79
N GLY A 42 -18.28 1.90 10.38
CA GLY A 42 -18.61 0.67 9.64
C GLY A 42 -17.42 -0.14 9.13
N THR A 43 -16.19 0.40 9.13
CA THR A 43 -15.03 -0.31 8.59
C THR A 43 -14.56 -1.46 9.47
N ASP A 44 -14.84 -1.44 10.77
CA ASP A 44 -14.47 -2.54 11.68
C ASP A 44 -15.20 -3.84 11.31
N ARG A 45 -16.50 -3.74 10.99
CA ARG A 45 -17.29 -4.89 10.53
C ARG A 45 -16.77 -5.41 9.19
N GLU A 46 -16.29 -4.53 8.33
CA GLU A 46 -15.74 -4.90 7.03
C GLU A 46 -14.37 -5.56 7.17
N LEU A 47 -13.47 -5.00 7.98
CA LEU A 47 -12.16 -5.58 8.28
C LEU A 47 -12.27 -6.96 8.96
N GLU A 48 -13.26 -7.16 9.83
CA GLU A 48 -13.45 -8.45 10.50
C GLU A 48 -13.82 -9.56 9.51
N LYS A 49 -14.61 -9.25 8.46
CA LYS A 49 -14.93 -10.23 7.38
C LYS A 49 -13.69 -10.78 6.69
N TYR A 50 -12.63 -9.97 6.62
CA TYR A 50 -11.43 -10.26 5.86
C TYR A 50 -10.22 -10.57 6.76
N LYS A 51 -10.45 -10.77 8.07
CA LYS A 51 -9.38 -10.98 9.05
C LYS A 51 -8.54 -12.22 8.80
N ALA A 52 -9.15 -13.25 8.22
CA ALA A 52 -8.50 -14.52 7.87
C ALA A 52 -7.70 -14.48 6.57
N LEU A 53 -7.89 -13.45 5.73
CA LEU A 53 -7.15 -13.34 4.47
C LEU A 53 -5.65 -13.13 4.74
N PRO A 54 -4.77 -13.64 3.86
CA PRO A 54 -3.41 -13.14 3.76
C PRO A 54 -3.44 -11.62 3.57
N LYS A 55 -2.57 -10.92 4.28
CA LYS A 55 -2.48 -9.46 4.24
C LYS A 55 -1.11 -9.06 3.74
N TRP A 56 -1.07 -8.06 2.88
CA TRP A 56 0.15 -7.44 2.39
C TRP A 56 0.07 -5.93 2.55
N GLU A 57 1.19 -5.33 2.90
CA GLU A 57 1.34 -3.90 3.02
C GLU A 57 2.16 -3.37 1.84
N VAL A 58 1.61 -2.43 1.09
CA VAL A 58 2.34 -1.64 0.10
C VAL A 58 2.99 -0.47 0.85
N LEU A 59 4.33 -0.46 0.86
CA LEU A 59 5.12 0.43 1.70
C LEU A 59 5.50 1.71 0.97
N VAL A 60 6.09 1.56 -0.21
CA VAL A 60 6.64 2.67 -0.99
C VAL A 60 6.07 2.59 -2.39
N MET A 61 5.69 3.74 -2.92
CA MET A 61 5.37 3.94 -4.33
C MET A 61 5.81 5.34 -4.70
N VAL A 62 6.90 5.43 -5.46
CA VAL A 62 7.52 6.71 -5.82
C VAL A 62 7.81 6.69 -7.31
N VAL A 63 7.48 7.80 -7.96
CA VAL A 63 7.81 8.08 -9.35
C VAL A 63 8.53 9.41 -9.36
N ASP A 64 9.64 9.48 -10.11
CA ASP A 64 10.37 10.72 -10.35
C ASP A 64 9.38 11.84 -10.73
N PRO A 65 9.42 13.01 -10.07
CA PRO A 65 8.51 14.13 -10.34
C PRO A 65 8.39 14.50 -11.83
N GLU A 66 9.47 14.41 -12.60
CA GLU A 66 9.50 14.75 -14.04
C GLU A 66 8.71 13.74 -14.90
N LEU A 67 8.45 12.56 -14.36
CA LEU A 67 7.71 11.48 -15.02
C LEU A 67 6.30 11.26 -14.46
N GLN A 68 5.86 12.08 -13.50
CA GLN A 68 4.50 12.01 -12.97
C GLN A 68 3.45 12.35 -14.05
N GLY A 69 2.22 11.88 -13.84
CA GLY A 69 1.13 12.06 -14.81
C GLY A 69 1.17 11.09 -16.01
N ARG A 70 2.22 10.27 -16.17
CA ARG A 70 2.38 9.33 -17.30
C ARG A 70 1.84 7.92 -17.05
N GLY A 71 1.09 7.71 -15.97
CA GLY A 71 0.51 6.40 -15.63
C GLY A 71 1.48 5.38 -15.01
N ILE A 72 2.76 5.72 -14.80
CA ILE A 72 3.80 4.83 -14.25
C ILE A 72 3.40 4.25 -12.89
N ALA A 73 2.88 5.08 -11.98
CA ALA A 73 2.42 4.61 -10.67
C ALA A 73 1.30 3.55 -10.78
N GLY A 74 0.45 3.66 -11.80
CA GLY A 74 -0.60 2.67 -12.07
C GLY A 74 -0.01 1.34 -12.55
N GLN A 75 0.97 1.40 -13.46
CA GLN A 75 1.68 0.22 -13.95
C GLN A 75 2.47 -0.47 -12.84
N LEU A 76 3.23 0.29 -12.04
CA LEU A 76 3.96 -0.24 -10.88
C LEU A 76 3.05 -0.87 -9.85
N MET A 77 1.92 -0.25 -9.54
CA MET A 77 0.90 -0.86 -8.68
C MET A 77 0.40 -2.17 -9.27
N GLY A 78 0.10 -2.21 -10.57
CA GLY A 78 -0.31 -3.44 -11.26
C GLY A 78 0.73 -4.56 -11.12
N MET A 79 2.00 -4.29 -11.44
CA MET A 79 3.10 -5.24 -11.30
C MET A 79 3.27 -5.73 -9.85
N THR A 80 3.17 -4.81 -8.88
CA THR A 80 3.24 -5.14 -7.45
C THR A 80 2.11 -6.07 -7.05
N VAL A 81 0.88 -5.80 -7.49
CA VAL A 81 -0.28 -6.64 -7.20
C VAL A 81 -0.14 -8.03 -7.81
N GLU A 82 0.33 -8.14 -9.06
CA GLU A 82 0.55 -9.44 -9.71
C GLU A 82 1.63 -10.26 -9.00
N GLU A 83 2.72 -9.64 -8.56
CA GLU A 83 3.75 -10.32 -7.78
C GLU A 83 3.22 -10.80 -6.41
N ILE A 84 2.38 -10.00 -5.75
CA ILE A 84 1.71 -10.43 -4.51
C ILE A 84 0.79 -11.61 -4.77
N LYS A 85 -0.03 -11.56 -5.83
CA LYS A 85 -0.90 -12.69 -6.22
C LYS A 85 -0.07 -13.96 -6.43
N ARG A 86 1.03 -13.87 -7.18
CA ARG A 86 1.95 -14.98 -7.47
C ARG A 86 2.51 -15.61 -6.19
N ARG A 87 2.82 -14.81 -5.17
CA ARG A 87 3.29 -15.32 -3.87
C ARG A 87 2.16 -15.92 -3.02
N CYS A 88 0.96 -15.36 -3.10
CA CYS A 88 -0.18 -15.82 -2.33
C CYS A 88 -0.82 -17.10 -2.88
N VAL A 89 -0.77 -17.37 -4.19
CA VAL A 89 -1.30 -18.63 -4.73
C VAL A 89 -0.52 -19.87 -4.23
N THR A 90 0.74 -19.70 -3.83
CA THR A 90 1.55 -20.75 -3.22
C THR A 90 1.40 -20.85 -1.70
N ASP A 91 0.78 -19.86 -1.05
CA ASP A 91 0.51 -19.86 0.39
C ASP A 91 -0.80 -20.64 0.66
N PRO A 92 -0.83 -21.60 1.61
CA PRO A 92 -2.05 -22.33 1.97
C PRO A 92 -3.26 -21.43 2.25
N LYS A 93 -3.07 -20.30 2.95
CA LYS A 93 -4.16 -19.36 3.26
C LYS A 93 -4.64 -18.60 2.03
N GLY A 94 -3.73 -18.27 1.12
CA GLY A 94 -4.08 -17.64 -0.15
C GLY A 94 -4.83 -18.62 -1.05
N LYS A 95 -4.38 -19.87 -1.14
CA LYS A 95 -5.02 -20.92 -1.90
C LYS A 95 -6.44 -21.25 -1.40
N GLU A 96 -6.64 -21.29 -0.09
CA GLU A 96 -7.96 -21.59 0.51
C GLU A 96 -8.95 -20.43 0.33
N SER A 97 -8.50 -19.19 0.54
CA SER A 97 -9.39 -18.03 0.45
C SER A 97 -9.65 -17.54 -0.97
N GLY A 98 -8.73 -17.83 -1.91
CA GLY A 98 -8.76 -17.28 -3.27
C GLY A 98 -8.59 -15.76 -3.34
N LYS A 99 -8.27 -15.09 -2.23
CA LYS A 99 -8.20 -13.63 -2.11
C LYS A 99 -7.03 -13.18 -1.25
N VAL A 100 -6.58 -11.95 -1.48
CA VAL A 100 -5.58 -11.26 -0.64
C VAL A 100 -6.08 -9.87 -0.28
N MET A 101 -5.84 -9.45 0.96
CA MET A 101 -6.05 -8.07 1.38
C MET A 101 -4.75 -7.29 1.22
N LEU A 102 -4.81 -6.21 0.47
CA LEU A 102 -3.76 -5.22 0.38
C LEU A 102 -4.07 -4.07 1.33
N MET A 103 -3.04 -3.52 1.95
CA MET A 103 -3.12 -2.37 2.83
C MET A 103 -2.06 -1.35 2.45
N LEU A 104 -2.34 -0.07 2.67
CA LEU A 104 -1.37 0.99 2.57
C LEU A 104 -1.72 2.13 3.52
N SER A 105 -0.70 2.92 3.86
CA SER A 105 -0.89 4.23 4.47
C SER A 105 -0.41 5.31 3.51
N SER A 106 -1.13 6.42 3.40
CA SER A 106 -0.71 7.53 2.55
C SER A 106 -1.16 8.88 3.06
N MET A 107 -0.51 9.95 2.56
CA MET A 107 -0.95 11.32 2.79
C MET A 107 -2.34 11.51 2.18
N GLN A 108 -3.28 11.95 3.00
CA GLN A 108 -4.68 12.08 2.63
C GLN A 108 -4.84 13.07 1.47
N GLU A 109 -4.25 14.25 1.62
CA GLU A 109 -4.39 15.38 0.71
C GLU A 109 -3.82 15.11 -0.68
N LEU A 110 -2.81 14.23 -0.79
CA LEU A 110 -2.12 13.96 -2.04
C LEU A 110 -2.71 12.74 -2.76
N ASN A 111 -3.00 11.66 -2.01
CA ASN A 111 -3.12 10.34 -2.61
C ASN A 111 -4.47 9.65 -2.38
N GLU A 112 -5.31 10.12 -1.45
CA GLU A 112 -6.58 9.45 -1.15
C GLU A 112 -7.45 9.30 -2.40
N THR A 113 -7.61 10.38 -3.17
CA THR A 113 -8.42 10.35 -4.40
C THR A 113 -7.83 9.42 -5.47
N TYR A 114 -6.49 9.36 -5.57
CA TYR A 114 -5.82 8.48 -6.52
C TYR A 114 -6.12 7.00 -6.27
N TYR A 115 -6.06 6.60 -4.99
CA TYR A 115 -6.33 5.22 -4.56
C TYR A 115 -7.83 4.91 -4.56
N ALA A 116 -8.68 5.83 -4.09
CA ALA A 116 -10.13 5.65 -4.07
C ALA A 116 -10.69 5.36 -5.47
N LYS A 117 -10.25 6.11 -6.50
CA LYS A 117 -10.62 5.86 -7.92
C LYS A 117 -10.20 4.48 -8.43
N ARG A 118 -9.30 3.79 -7.73
CA ARG A 118 -8.80 2.44 -8.06
C ARG A 118 -9.37 1.36 -7.16
N GLY A 119 -10.45 1.65 -6.45
CA GLY A 119 -11.18 0.68 -5.62
C GLY A 119 -10.51 0.39 -4.28
N TRP A 120 -9.72 1.33 -3.75
CA TRP A 120 -9.25 1.27 -2.37
C TRP A 120 -10.29 1.92 -1.45
N THR A 121 -10.50 1.33 -0.27
CA THR A 121 -11.42 1.81 0.75
C THR A 121 -10.62 2.38 1.93
N THR A 122 -10.89 3.62 2.34
CA THR A 122 -10.30 4.21 3.55
C THR A 122 -10.85 3.51 4.80
N THR A 123 -9.95 3.00 5.65
CA THR A 123 -10.32 2.28 6.88
C THR A 123 -9.99 3.07 8.16
N GLY A 124 -9.14 4.09 8.05
CA GLY A 124 -8.76 4.92 9.17
C GLY A 124 -8.18 6.24 8.72
N VAL A 125 -8.33 7.28 9.53
CA VAL A 125 -7.77 8.60 9.29
C VAL A 125 -7.06 9.09 10.55
N ARG A 126 -5.84 9.58 10.39
CA ARG A 126 -5.08 10.25 11.44
C ARG A 126 -4.80 11.68 10.99
N ARG A 127 -5.25 12.66 11.77
CA ARG A 127 -5.00 14.08 11.52
C ARG A 127 -3.86 14.54 12.42
N PHE A 128 -2.86 15.16 11.82
CA PHE A 128 -1.75 15.81 12.49
C PHE A 128 -1.96 17.32 12.49
N GLN A 129 -1.73 17.95 13.64
CA GLN A 129 -1.96 19.39 13.82
C GLN A 129 -0.84 20.21 13.17
N PRO A 130 -1.10 21.51 12.88
CA PRO A 130 -0.06 22.49 12.59
C PRO A 130 1.16 22.36 13.51
N GLY A 131 2.36 22.50 12.95
CA GLY A 131 3.65 22.34 13.63
C GLY A 131 4.20 20.91 13.63
N THR A 132 3.38 19.89 13.35
CA THR A 132 3.87 18.51 13.26
C THR A 132 4.80 18.36 12.06
N MET A 133 6.04 17.91 12.29
CA MET A 133 7.07 17.77 11.25
C MET A 133 7.27 19.07 10.42
N GLY A 134 7.07 20.23 11.04
CA GLY A 134 7.21 21.52 10.36
C GLY A 134 6.07 21.88 9.39
N SER A 135 4.99 21.09 9.35
CA SER A 135 3.82 21.46 8.53
C SER A 135 3.14 22.71 9.07
N ARG A 136 2.92 23.71 8.20
CA ARG A 136 2.22 24.94 8.55
C ARG A 136 0.75 24.70 8.91
N ASP A 137 0.08 23.84 8.16
CA ASP A 137 -1.37 23.66 8.23
C ASP A 137 -1.78 22.30 8.83
N GLY A 138 -0.81 21.48 9.22
CA GLY A 138 -1.03 20.08 9.57
C GLY A 138 -1.18 19.20 8.32
N PHE A 139 -1.58 17.94 8.48
CA PHE A 139 -1.84 17.02 7.37
C PHE A 139 -2.61 15.78 7.84
N GLY A 140 -3.27 15.09 6.91
CA GLY A 140 -3.92 13.81 7.14
C GLY A 140 -3.07 12.65 6.64
N VAL A 141 -3.12 11.53 7.37
CA VAL A 141 -2.67 10.23 6.86
C VAL A 141 -3.88 9.29 6.90
N VAL A 142 -4.12 8.59 5.81
CA VAL A 142 -5.17 7.58 5.68
C VAL A 142 -4.59 6.18 5.66
N GLU A 143 -5.23 5.26 6.38
CA GLU A 143 -5.10 3.83 6.15
C GLU A 143 -6.15 3.43 5.11
N MET A 144 -5.73 2.66 4.12
CA MET A 144 -6.62 2.16 3.08
C MET A 144 -6.41 0.65 2.89
N MET A 145 -7.47 -0.02 2.46
CA MET A 145 -7.42 -1.43 2.09
C MET A 145 -8.00 -1.69 0.70
N LYS A 146 -7.62 -2.80 0.10
CA LYS A 146 -8.22 -3.33 -1.12
C LYS A 146 -8.22 -4.85 -1.10
N ILE A 147 -9.34 -5.46 -1.45
CA ILE A 147 -9.43 -6.92 -1.65
C ILE A 147 -9.14 -7.22 -3.11
N VAL A 148 -8.30 -8.21 -3.35
CA VAL A 148 -7.91 -8.66 -4.68
C VAL A 148 -8.15 -10.15 -4.79
N ASP A 149 -8.85 -10.56 -5.85
CA ASP A 149 -9.03 -11.97 -6.18
C ASP A 149 -7.76 -12.55 -6.83
N LEU A 150 -7.34 -13.74 -6.39
CA LEU A 150 -6.13 -14.40 -6.87
C LEU A 150 -6.34 -15.10 -8.23
N GLN A 151 -7.60 -15.31 -8.64
CA GLN A 151 -7.95 -15.99 -9.89
C GLN A 151 -7.99 -15.05 -11.11
N GLU A 152 -8.07 -13.74 -10.89
CA GLU A 152 -8.00 -12.75 -11.97
C GLU A 152 -6.53 -12.42 -12.28
N MET A 153 -5.77 -13.38 -12.84
CA MET A 153 -4.47 -13.05 -13.43
C MET A 153 -4.72 -12.49 -14.84
N ARG A 154 -4.49 -11.19 -15.03
CA ARG A 154 -4.45 -10.58 -16.36
C ARG A 154 -3.01 -10.65 -16.82
N PHE A 155 -2.74 -11.46 -17.85
CA PHE A 155 -1.51 -11.35 -18.61
C PHE A 155 -1.53 -9.96 -19.26
N LEU A 156 -0.56 -9.12 -18.86
CA LEU A 156 -0.27 -7.85 -19.53
C LEU A 156 0.29 -8.11 -20.93
#